data_AF-A0A7C3ZQS8-F1
#
_entry.id   AF-A0A7C3ZQS8-F1
#
_cell.length_a   1.000
_cell.length_b   1.000
_cell.length_c   1.000
_cell.angle_alpha   90.00
_cell.angle_beta   90.00
_cell.angle_gamma   90.00
#
_symmetry.space_group_name_H-M   'P 1'
#
loop_
_entity.id
_entity.type
_entity.pdbx_description
1 polymer ?
#
loop_
_entity_poly.entity_id
_entity_poly.type
_entity_poly.pdbx_seq_one_letter_code
_entity_poly.pdbx_strand_id
1 'polypeptide(L)'
;ALGKALRSWPGNDRIVVLGTGGMSHQLDGERAGFINREFDQMCMTKIVHEPEELTKISRYELVKNAGAQGTEFLMWMMMRGALGDVREITRNYHIPISNTGAGTMLLECV
;
A
#
# COMPACT_ATOMS: atom_id res chain seq x y z
N ALA A 1 -0.02 -16.87 -0.05
CA ALA A 1 1.07 -17.87 -0.01
C ALA A 1 2.17 -17.46 0.98
N LEU A 2 2.74 -16.26 0.84
CA LEU A 2 3.81 -15.74 1.71
C LEU A 2 3.50 -15.87 3.21
N GLY A 3 2.34 -15.40 3.68
CA GLY A 3 1.97 -15.52 5.10
C GLY A 3 1.95 -16.95 5.64
N LYS A 4 1.59 -17.95 4.80
CA LYS A 4 1.66 -19.37 5.19
C LYS A 4 3.11 -19.84 5.35
N ALA A 5 3.99 -19.44 4.43
CA ALA A 5 5.41 -19.78 4.48
C ALA A 5 6.10 -19.17 5.70
N LEU A 6 5.78 -17.91 6.04
CA LEU A 6 6.31 -17.24 7.22
C LEU A 6 5.87 -17.94 8.51
N ARG A 7 4.60 -18.33 8.61
CA ARG A 7 4.07 -19.07 9.78
C ARG A 7 4.62 -20.50 9.91
N SER A 8 5.12 -21.09 8.83
CA SER A 8 5.77 -22.41 8.86
C SER A 8 7.26 -22.36 9.19
N TRP A 9 7.84 -21.17 9.40
CA TRP A 9 9.25 -21.04 9.79
C TRP A 9 9.50 -21.72 11.15
N PRO A 10 10.51 -22.61 11.28
CA PRO A 10 10.73 -23.36 12.52
C PRO A 10 11.44 -22.56 13.61
N GLY A 11 11.99 -21.38 13.31
CA GLY A 11 12.66 -20.53 14.28
C GLY A 11 11.67 -19.71 15.14
N ASN A 12 12.16 -19.19 16.27
CA ASN A 12 11.39 -18.32 17.17
C ASN A 12 11.61 -16.81 16.85
N ASP A 13 11.86 -16.50 15.57
CA ASP A 13 12.17 -15.15 15.13
C ASP A 13 10.91 -14.30 14.99
N ARG A 14 11.03 -13.01 15.32
CA ARG A 14 9.98 -12.02 15.02
C ARG A 14 10.22 -11.48 13.62
N ILE A 15 9.26 -11.67 12.73
CA ILE A 15 9.37 -11.29 11.32
C ILE A 15 8.53 -10.03 11.08
N VAL A 16 9.14 -9.03 10.43
CA VAL A 16 8.45 -7.84 9.92
C VAL A 16 8.37 -7.93 8.39
N VAL A 17 7.20 -7.62 7.84
CA VAL A 17 7.00 -7.55 6.38
C VAL A 17 6.84 -6.08 5.98
N LEU A 18 7.67 -5.62 5.05
CA LEU A 18 7.64 -4.23 4.57
C LEU A 18 7.04 -4.18 3.16
N GLY A 19 5.93 -3.47 3.02
CA GLY A 19 5.43 -3.01 1.72
C GLY A 19 5.95 -1.59 1.50
N THR A 20 6.69 -1.37 0.41
CA THR A 20 7.30 -0.07 0.11
C THR A 20 6.81 0.46 -1.23
N GLY A 21 7.20 1.68 -1.57
CA GLY A 21 6.63 2.45 -2.67
C GLY A 21 5.35 3.17 -2.25
N GLY A 22 4.61 3.67 -3.23
CA GLY A 22 3.41 4.47 -3.09
C GLY A 22 3.73 5.93 -2.77
N MET A 23 2.72 6.78 -2.64
CA MET A 23 1.33 6.52 -3.03
C MET A 23 1.06 7.14 -4.40
N SER A 24 0.06 8.00 -4.56
CA SER A 24 -0.18 8.62 -5.84
C SER A 24 1.00 9.48 -6.28
N HIS A 25 1.52 9.21 -7.49
CA HIS A 25 2.52 10.00 -8.17
C HIS A 25 2.61 9.64 -9.65
N GLN A 26 2.98 10.63 -10.45
CA GLN A 26 3.41 10.44 -11.83
C GLN A 26 4.68 11.25 -12.10
N LEU A 27 5.72 10.62 -12.62
CA LEU A 27 7.05 11.24 -12.77
C LEU A 27 7.36 11.71 -14.19
N ASP A 28 6.54 11.32 -15.16
CA ASP A 28 6.81 11.51 -16.58
C ASP A 28 5.56 11.87 -17.41
N GLY A 29 5.82 12.38 -18.61
CA GLY A 29 4.81 12.85 -19.55
C GLY A 29 4.11 14.15 -19.13
N GLU A 30 3.10 14.54 -19.89
CA GLU A 30 2.35 15.79 -19.67
C GLU A 30 1.58 15.83 -18.34
N ARG A 31 1.42 14.67 -17.68
CA ARG A 31 0.74 14.52 -16.39
C ARG A 31 1.72 14.31 -15.21
N ALA A 32 3.02 14.56 -15.41
CA ALA A 32 4.00 14.54 -14.33
C ALA A 32 3.61 15.52 -13.20
N GLY A 33 3.85 15.13 -11.95
CA GLY A 33 3.45 15.87 -10.74
C GLY A 33 2.02 15.57 -10.26
N PHE A 34 1.30 14.66 -10.92
CA PHE A 34 -0.04 14.25 -10.50
C PHE A 34 -0.02 13.54 -9.14
N ILE A 35 -0.86 14.01 -8.22
CA ILE A 35 -1.13 13.43 -6.90
C ILE A 35 -2.64 13.41 -6.68
N ASN A 36 -3.15 12.36 -6.04
CA ASN A 36 -4.56 12.16 -5.70
C ASN A 36 -4.70 11.75 -4.24
N ARG A 37 -4.91 12.74 -3.38
CA ARG A 37 -5.03 12.55 -1.94
C ARG A 37 -6.24 11.72 -1.55
N GLU A 38 -7.38 11.88 -2.22
CA GLU A 38 -8.59 11.14 -1.89
C GLU A 38 -8.39 9.64 -2.15
N PHE A 39 -7.80 9.28 -3.30
CA PHE A 39 -7.52 7.89 -3.63
C PHE A 39 -6.51 7.26 -2.67
N ASP A 40 -5.46 8.00 -2.32
CA ASP A 40 -4.45 7.61 -1.35
C ASP A 40 -5.07 7.27 0.02
N GLN A 41 -5.91 8.16 0.56
CA GLN A 41 -6.58 7.94 1.84
C GLN A 41 -7.57 6.77 1.79
N MET A 42 -8.26 6.58 0.65
CA MET A 42 -9.12 5.43 0.43
C MET A 42 -8.31 4.12 0.47
N CYS A 43 -7.17 4.07 -0.24
CA CYS A 43 -6.27 2.91 -0.23
C CYS A 43 -5.74 2.62 1.18
N MET A 44 -5.24 3.62 1.91
CA MET A 44 -4.77 3.45 3.30
C MET A 44 -5.88 3.00 4.25
N THR A 45 -7.14 3.36 3.99
CA THR A 45 -8.27 2.91 4.83
C THR A 45 -8.66 1.47 4.50
N LYS A 46 -8.86 1.17 3.21
CA LYS A 46 -9.28 -0.15 2.77
C LYS A 46 -8.22 -1.22 2.97
N ILE A 47 -6.93 -0.89 2.91
CA ILE A 47 -5.89 -1.89 3.15
C ILE A 47 -5.98 -2.51 4.55
N VAL A 48 -6.54 -1.78 5.52
CA VAL A 48 -6.77 -2.28 6.89
C VAL A 48 -8.07 -3.06 6.96
N HIS A 49 -9.18 -2.45 6.51
CA HIS A 49 -10.53 -2.93 6.83
C HIS A 49 -11.18 -3.77 5.72
N GLU A 50 -10.81 -3.55 4.47
CA GLU A 50 -11.46 -4.15 3.29
C GLU A 50 -10.43 -4.41 2.16
N PRO A 51 -9.31 -5.12 2.43
CA PRO A 51 -8.22 -5.25 1.46
C PRO A 51 -8.65 -5.98 0.18
N GLU A 52 -9.68 -6.83 0.24
CA GLU A 52 -10.25 -7.51 -0.91
C GLU A 52 -10.83 -6.53 -1.94
N GLU A 53 -11.39 -5.39 -1.51
CA GLU A 53 -11.95 -4.39 -2.42
C GLU A 53 -10.84 -3.75 -3.28
N LEU A 54 -9.63 -3.60 -2.74
CA LEU A 54 -8.48 -3.07 -3.48
C LEU A 54 -8.04 -4.03 -4.61
N THR A 55 -8.32 -5.33 -4.48
CA THR A 55 -8.02 -6.32 -5.54
C THR A 55 -8.94 -6.20 -6.77
N LYS A 56 -10.06 -5.48 -6.64
CA LYS A 56 -11.03 -5.26 -7.72
C LYS A 56 -10.68 -4.04 -8.59
N ILE A 57 -9.72 -3.23 -8.17
CA ILE A 57 -9.24 -2.08 -8.93
C ILE A 57 -8.45 -2.58 -10.14
N SER A 58 -8.92 -2.28 -11.35
CA SER A 58 -8.19 -2.64 -12.56
C SER A 58 -6.87 -1.86 -12.66
N ARG A 59 -5.89 -2.38 -13.41
CA ARG A 59 -4.64 -1.66 -13.67
C ARG A 59 -4.88 -0.28 -14.29
N TYR A 60 -5.88 -0.15 -15.16
CA TYR A 60 -6.24 1.14 -15.76
C TYR A 60 -6.78 2.12 -14.70
N GLU A 61 -7.71 1.67 -13.86
CA GLU A 61 -8.24 2.49 -12.76
C GLU A 61 -7.14 2.88 -11.77
N LEU A 62 -6.20 1.98 -11.48
CA LEU A 62 -5.06 2.27 -10.61
C LEU A 62 -4.16 3.37 -11.21
N VAL A 63 -3.77 3.27 -12.49
CA VAL A 63 -2.97 4.32 -13.15
C VAL A 63 -3.73 5.65 -13.23
N LYS A 64 -5.03 5.59 -13.56
CA LYS A 64 -5.88 6.78 -13.64
C LYS A 64 -5.94 7.51 -12.31
N ASN A 65 -6.14 6.79 -11.21
CA ASN A 65 -6.33 7.41 -9.90
C ASN A 65 -5.02 7.66 -9.13
N ALA A 66 -3.98 6.86 -9.32
CA ALA A 66 -2.71 6.96 -8.59
C ALA A 66 -1.54 7.53 -9.42
N GLY A 67 -1.70 7.72 -10.72
CA GLY A 67 -0.57 8.03 -11.61
C GLY A 67 0.19 6.78 -12.06
N ALA A 68 1.04 6.93 -13.07
CA ALA A 68 1.72 5.79 -13.71
C ALA A 68 2.59 4.98 -12.74
N GLN A 69 3.40 5.66 -11.93
CA GLN A 69 4.28 5.04 -10.94
C GLN A 69 3.54 4.67 -9.65
N GLY A 70 2.40 5.30 -9.35
CA GLY A 70 1.52 4.90 -8.24
C GLY A 70 1.00 3.45 -8.31
N THR A 71 1.19 2.76 -9.44
CA THR A 71 0.97 1.31 -9.58
C THR A 71 1.80 0.46 -8.61
N GLU A 72 2.88 1.01 -8.09
CA GLU A 72 3.72 0.33 -7.10
C GLU A 72 3.01 0.09 -5.74
N PHE A 73 1.82 0.67 -5.53
CA PHE A 73 0.92 0.30 -4.43
C PHE A 73 0.61 -1.21 -4.36
N LEU A 74 0.76 -1.94 -5.47
CA LEU A 74 0.67 -3.41 -5.47
C LEU A 74 1.65 -4.07 -4.48
N MET A 75 2.80 -3.46 -4.18
CA MET A 75 3.72 -3.95 -3.16
C MET A 75 3.13 -3.88 -1.74
N TRP A 76 2.32 -2.85 -1.45
CA TRP A 76 1.58 -2.77 -0.19
C TRP A 76 0.55 -3.88 -0.09
N MET A 77 -0.14 -4.21 -1.20
CA MET A 77 -1.09 -5.32 -1.26
C MET A 77 -0.42 -6.68 -1.05
N MET A 78 0.79 -6.89 -1.58
CA MET A 78 1.57 -8.10 -1.32
C MET A 78 1.94 -8.24 0.16
N MET A 79 2.38 -7.14 0.80
CA MET A 79 2.61 -7.10 2.25
C MET A 79 1.33 -7.43 3.01
N ARG A 80 0.21 -6.76 2.70
CA ARG A 80 -1.07 -6.95 3.38
C ARG A 80 -1.57 -8.39 3.27
N GLY A 81 -1.39 -9.03 2.13
CA GLY A 81 -1.74 -10.44 1.89
C GLY A 81 -0.92 -11.44 2.72
N ALA A 82 0.16 -11.03 3.38
CA ALA A 82 0.92 -11.87 4.29
C ALA A 82 0.42 -11.82 5.74
N LEU A 83 -0.27 -10.75 6.15
CA LEU A 83 -0.50 -10.43 7.56
C LEU A 83 -1.68 -11.16 8.22
N GLY A 84 -2.76 -11.48 7.48
CA GLY A 84 -3.99 -12.00 8.09
C GLY A 84 -4.84 -10.89 8.71
N ASP A 85 -5.39 -11.09 9.91
CA ASP A 85 -6.11 -10.03 10.62
C ASP A 85 -5.11 -9.03 11.22
N VAL A 86 -5.44 -7.75 11.16
CA VAL A 86 -4.52 -6.67 11.57
C VAL A 86 -5.23 -5.60 12.36
N ARG A 87 -4.49 -4.98 13.28
CA ARG A 87 -4.83 -3.73 13.96
C ARG A 87 -3.91 -2.63 13.45
N GLU A 88 -4.49 -1.48 13.10
CA GLU A 88 -3.70 -0.29 12.83
C GLU A 88 -3.21 0.34 14.14
N ILE A 89 -1.90 0.55 14.24
CA ILE A 89 -1.26 1.21 15.39
C ILE A 89 -1.08 2.70 15.12
N THR A 90 -0.59 3.04 13.93
CA THR A 90 -0.43 4.43 13.51
C THR A 90 -0.44 4.55 11.99
N ARG A 91 -0.87 5.70 11.50
CA ARG A 91 -0.76 6.12 10.11
C ARG A 91 -0.29 7.57 10.02
N ASN A 92 0.49 7.87 9.01
CA ASN A 92 0.83 9.23 8.62
C ASN A 92 0.69 9.38 7.10
N TYR A 93 0.29 10.58 6.67
CA TYR A 93 0.24 10.94 5.26
C TYR A 93 0.62 12.40 5.07
N HIS A 94 1.54 12.66 4.15
CA HIS A 94 2.02 14.00 3.86
C HIS A 94 2.14 14.23 2.35
N ILE A 95 1.69 15.39 1.90
CA ILE A 95 1.88 15.87 0.54
C ILE A 95 2.28 17.35 0.51
N PRO A 96 3.14 17.75 -0.44
CA PRO A 96 3.93 16.88 -1.33
C PRO A 96 5.27 16.47 -0.69
N ILE A 97 5.77 15.26 -1.01
CA ILE A 97 7.22 14.97 -0.94
C ILE A 97 7.74 14.89 -2.39
N SER A 98 8.35 15.98 -2.87
CA SER A 98 8.66 16.15 -4.29
C SER A 98 7.40 15.96 -5.15
N ASN A 99 7.32 14.90 -5.96
CA ASN A 99 6.18 14.59 -6.82
C ASN A 99 5.28 13.46 -6.26
N THR A 100 5.44 13.09 -4.98
CA THR A 100 4.81 11.89 -4.43
C THR A 100 3.96 12.13 -3.19
N GLY A 101 2.83 11.43 -3.12
CA GLY A 101 2.07 11.25 -1.91
C GLY A 101 2.76 10.31 -0.92
N ALA A 102 3.27 10.81 0.20
CA ALA A 102 4.03 9.99 1.14
C ALA A 102 3.15 9.46 2.26
N GLY A 103 2.95 8.13 2.31
CA GLY A 103 2.21 7.44 3.35
C GLY A 103 3.09 6.49 4.16
N THR A 104 2.87 6.41 5.47
CA THR A 104 3.43 5.36 6.33
C THR A 104 2.35 4.79 7.23
N MET A 105 2.37 3.47 7.43
CA MET A 105 1.42 2.76 8.28
C MET A 105 2.15 1.70 9.10
N LEU A 106 1.76 1.54 10.37
CA LEU A 106 2.18 0.43 11.21
C LEU A 106 0.97 -0.44 11.50
N LEU A 107 1.04 -1.69 11.05
CA LEU A 107 0.01 -2.71 11.26
C LEU A 107 0.58 -3.82 12.15
N GLU A 108 -0.18 -4.20 13.16
CA GLU A 108 0.12 -5.32 14.03
C GLU A 108 -0.82 -6.48 13.68
N CYS A 109 -0.27 -7.68 13.45
CA CYS A 109 -1.08 -8.87 13.25
C CYS A 109 -1.79 -9.26 14.56
N VAL A 110 -3.06 -9.67 14.45
CA VAL A 110 -3.89 -10.13 15.59
C VAL A 110 -3.92 -11.66 15.66
#